data_AF-A0A418XP99-F1
#
_entry.id   AF-A0A418XP99-F1
#
_cell.length_a   1.000
_cell.length_b   1.000
_cell.length_c   1.000
_cell.angle_alpha   90.00
_cell.angle_beta   90.00
_cell.angle_gamma   90.00
#
_symmetry.space_group_name_H-M   'P 1'
#
loop_
_entity.id
_entity.type
_entity.pdbx_description
1 polymer ?
#
loop_
_entity_poly.entity_id
_entity_poly.type
_entity_poly.pdbx_seq_one_letter_code
_entity_poly.pdbx_strand_id
1 'polypeptide(L)'
;MNTRRDLLAGIGALGAAALGWAAWREVGEAPQRLRSAAAAGGRLPNTLLYTHEGKAVSFYDDLIRGKVVAINMMYASCAGICPTATANLRLVQQLLGQRLGRDVFMYSITLQPELDTPQNLREYVELHHIEPGWLFLTGAPANIEQLRYSLGFYDPDPLVDGNKASHSGMLRVGNDAYQRWTMAPALATPKQILATINHVDRSRVHSA
;
A
#
# COMPACT_ATOMS: atom_id res chain seq x y z
N MET A 1 -57.76 -57.59 20.72
CA MET A 1 -57.11 -56.72 21.72
C MET A 1 -56.36 -55.63 20.97
N ASN A 2 -56.89 -54.40 20.98
CA ASN A 2 -56.27 -53.19 20.44
C ASN A 2 -55.24 -52.64 21.44
N THR A 3 -54.16 -52.00 20.95
CA THR A 3 -53.39 -50.85 21.52
C THR A 3 -52.07 -50.76 20.73
N ARG A 4 -51.47 -49.65 20.28
CA ARG A 4 -51.63 -48.17 20.19
C ARG A 4 -50.70 -47.76 18.99
N ARG A 5 -51.08 -46.89 18.03
CA ARG A 5 -50.84 -45.41 18.00
C ARG A 5 -49.42 -45.02 18.47
N ASP A 6 -48.55 -44.28 17.78
CA ASP A 6 -48.67 -43.22 16.78
C ASP A 6 -47.25 -42.83 16.23
N LEU A 7 -47.18 -42.30 14.99
CA LEU A 7 -46.43 -41.09 14.49
C LEU A 7 -44.89 -40.99 14.76
N LEU A 8 -43.99 -40.43 13.93
CA LEU A 8 -43.98 -39.59 12.73
C LEU A 8 -42.54 -39.54 12.16
N ALA A 9 -42.47 -39.41 10.83
CA ALA A 9 -41.57 -38.56 10.02
C ALA A 9 -40.12 -38.27 10.45
N GLY A 10 -39.18 -38.71 9.60
CA GLY A 10 -37.85 -38.09 9.46
C GLY A 10 -37.50 -37.94 7.98
N ILE A 11 -38.00 -36.88 7.32
CA ILE A 11 -37.55 -36.48 5.98
C ILE A 11 -36.19 -35.81 6.15
N GLY A 12 -35.16 -36.43 5.58
CA GLY A 12 -33.79 -35.93 5.61
C GLY A 12 -33.64 -34.59 4.90
N ALA A 13 -33.06 -33.62 5.59
CA ALA A 13 -32.66 -32.34 5.03
C ALA A 13 -31.43 -32.52 4.12
N LEU A 14 -31.65 -32.73 2.82
CA LEU A 14 -30.60 -32.70 1.78
C LEU A 14 -30.64 -31.38 0.98
N GLY A 15 -30.72 -30.24 1.68
CA GLY A 15 -30.94 -28.93 1.04
C GLY A 15 -29.84 -27.87 1.19
N ALA A 16 -28.85 -28.04 2.08
CA ALA A 16 -27.98 -26.91 2.48
C ALA A 16 -26.48 -27.05 2.17
N ALA A 17 -26.04 -28.11 1.48
CA ALA A 17 -24.61 -28.30 1.21
C ALA A 17 -24.12 -27.60 -0.09
N ALA A 18 -25.01 -27.28 -1.03
CA ALA A 18 -24.62 -26.74 -2.34
C ALA A 18 -24.27 -25.24 -2.32
N LEU A 19 -24.82 -24.46 -1.39
CA LEU A 19 -24.56 -23.01 -1.30
C LEU A 19 -23.25 -22.67 -0.57
N GLY A 20 -22.72 -23.62 0.20
CA GLY A 20 -21.43 -23.45 0.87
C GLY A 20 -20.25 -23.51 -0.11
N TRP A 21 -20.26 -24.42 -1.08
CA TRP A 21 -19.07 -24.62 -1.94
C TRP A 21 -18.78 -23.48 -2.92
N ALA A 22 -19.81 -22.74 -3.36
CA ALA A 22 -19.64 -21.60 -4.26
C ALA A 22 -19.01 -20.40 -3.53
N ALA A 23 -19.39 -20.15 -2.26
CA ALA A 23 -18.89 -19.02 -1.48
C ALA A 23 -17.40 -19.17 -1.09
N TRP A 24 -16.88 -20.40 -1.00
CA TRP A 24 -15.48 -20.63 -0.65
C TRP A 24 -14.53 -20.47 -1.84
N ARG A 25 -15.04 -20.54 -3.09
CA ARG A 25 -14.22 -20.25 -4.29
C ARG A 25 -13.93 -18.76 -4.45
N GLU A 26 -14.84 -17.87 -4.08
CA GLU A 26 -14.64 -16.43 -4.23
C GLU A 26 -13.57 -15.86 -3.28
N VAL A 27 -13.46 -16.41 -2.07
CA VAL A 27 -12.46 -15.96 -1.07
C VAL A 27 -11.03 -16.36 -1.48
N GLY A 28 -10.86 -17.45 -2.24
CA GLY A 28 -9.56 -17.88 -2.76
C GLY A 28 -9.13 -17.20 -4.07
N GLU A 29 -10.08 -16.67 -4.84
CA GLU A 29 -9.81 -16.06 -6.16
C GLU A 29 -9.39 -14.59 -6.09
N ALA A 30 -9.85 -13.83 -5.09
CA ALA A 30 -9.53 -12.39 -4.98
C ALA A 30 -8.01 -12.10 -4.88
N PRO A 31 -7.21 -12.83 -4.07
CA PRO A 31 -5.76 -12.63 -4.03
C PRO A 31 -5.08 -13.03 -5.35
N GLN A 32 -5.58 -14.07 -6.03
CA GLN A 32 -5.04 -14.53 -7.31
C GLN A 32 -5.32 -13.54 -8.43
N ARG A 33 -6.52 -12.95 -8.52
CA ARG A 33 -6.84 -11.93 -9.54
C ARG A 33 -6.00 -10.65 -9.38
N LEU A 34 -5.78 -10.20 -8.14
CA LEU A 34 -4.91 -9.05 -7.85
C LEU A 34 -3.44 -9.32 -8.24
N ARG A 35 -2.94 -10.54 -7.96
CA ARG A 35 -1.60 -10.99 -8.39
C ARG A 35 -1.45 -11.02 -9.91
N SER A 36 -2.44 -11.52 -10.64
CA SER A 36 -2.42 -11.59 -12.12
C SER A 36 -2.40 -10.22 -12.77
N ALA A 37 -3.14 -9.25 -12.22
CA ALA A 37 -3.17 -7.87 -12.72
C ALA A 37 -1.84 -7.13 -12.48
N ALA A 38 -1.19 -7.37 -11.33
CA ALA A 38 0.13 -6.81 -11.01
C ALA A 38 1.26 -7.39 -11.89
N ALA A 39 1.14 -8.65 -12.31
CA ALA A 39 2.13 -9.32 -13.15
C ALA A 39 2.10 -8.91 -14.65
N ALA A 40 1.01 -8.28 -15.12
CA ALA A 40 0.76 -8.02 -16.53
C ALA A 40 1.25 -6.66 -17.07
N GLY A 41 2.21 -6.00 -16.40
CA GLY A 41 2.72 -4.69 -16.85
C GLY A 41 1.63 -3.60 -16.90
N GLY A 42 0.57 -3.76 -16.11
CA GLY A 42 -0.58 -2.87 -16.06
C GLY A 42 -0.22 -1.51 -15.48
N ARG A 43 -0.89 -0.47 -16.00
CA ARG A 43 -0.91 0.87 -15.40
C ARG A 43 -1.28 0.75 -13.91
N LEU A 44 -0.57 1.48 -13.05
CA LEU A 44 -0.92 1.58 -11.62
C LEU A 44 -2.39 1.96 -11.44
N PRO A 45 -3.10 1.40 -10.45
CA PRO A 45 -4.54 1.59 -10.31
C PRO A 45 -4.86 3.04 -9.91
N ASN A 46 -6.00 3.56 -10.38
CA ASN A 46 -6.43 4.93 -10.04
C ASN A 46 -7.34 4.94 -8.81
N THR A 47 -6.81 4.43 -7.70
CA THR A 47 -7.57 4.14 -6.49
C THR A 47 -7.84 5.40 -5.66
N LEU A 48 -9.04 5.53 -5.08
CA LEU A 48 -9.38 6.63 -4.18
C LEU A 48 -8.68 6.47 -2.82
N LEU A 49 -8.01 7.54 -2.39
CA LEU A 49 -7.31 7.68 -1.11
C LEU A 49 -7.66 9.01 -0.43
N TYR A 50 -7.26 9.12 0.83
CA TYR A 50 -7.35 10.33 1.63
C TYR A 50 -5.98 10.68 2.19
N THR A 51 -5.60 11.95 2.05
CA THR A 51 -4.39 12.50 2.67
C THR A 51 -4.60 12.72 4.17
N HIS A 52 -3.51 12.86 4.92
CA HIS A 52 -3.51 13.33 6.31
C HIS A 52 -4.15 14.71 6.52
N GLU A 53 -4.40 15.47 5.45
CA GLU A 53 -5.14 16.74 5.47
C GLU A 53 -6.65 16.54 5.25
N GLY A 54 -7.11 15.30 5.12
CA GLY A 54 -8.51 14.95 4.84
C GLY A 54 -8.91 15.11 3.37
N LYS A 55 -7.99 15.51 2.48
CA LYS A 55 -8.26 15.66 1.04
C LYS A 55 -8.38 14.31 0.35
N ALA A 56 -9.48 14.09 -0.37
CA ALA A 56 -9.65 12.97 -1.30
C ALA A 56 -8.77 13.14 -2.55
N VAL A 57 -8.06 12.08 -2.94
CA VAL A 57 -7.16 12.06 -4.10
C VAL A 57 -7.25 10.72 -4.84
N SER A 58 -7.10 10.76 -6.15
CA SER A 58 -7.00 9.57 -7.00
C SER A 58 -5.53 9.20 -7.16
N PHE A 59 -5.14 7.97 -6.79
CA PHE A 59 -3.74 7.57 -6.71
C PHE A 59 -2.98 7.85 -8.01
N TYR A 60 -3.47 7.37 -9.15
CA TYR A 60 -2.73 7.54 -10.40
C TYR A 60 -2.80 8.99 -10.88
N ASP A 61 -4.00 9.55 -11.04
CA ASP A 61 -4.17 10.86 -11.68
C ASP A 61 -3.60 12.02 -10.88
N ASP A 62 -3.78 12.02 -9.56
CA ASP A 62 -3.33 13.13 -8.71
C ASP A 62 -1.90 12.93 -8.19
N LEU A 63 -1.49 11.68 -7.90
CA LEU A 63 -0.25 11.40 -7.19
C LEU A 63 0.87 10.81 -8.05
N ILE A 64 0.57 10.18 -9.19
CA ILE A 64 1.60 9.45 -9.96
C ILE A 64 1.84 10.07 -11.34
N ARG A 65 0.76 10.42 -12.05
CA ARG A 65 0.79 10.78 -13.46
C ARG A 65 1.83 11.86 -13.76
N GLY A 66 2.84 11.50 -14.54
CA GLY A 66 3.92 12.39 -14.98
C GLY A 66 4.89 12.86 -13.88
N LYS A 67 4.86 12.27 -12.67
CA LYS A 67 5.69 12.69 -11.53
C LYS A 67 6.88 11.77 -11.28
N VAL A 68 7.89 12.31 -10.60
CA VAL A 68 8.90 11.52 -9.90
C VAL A 68 8.44 11.30 -8.46
N VAL A 69 8.34 10.06 -8.03
CA VAL A 69 7.73 9.68 -6.76
C VAL A 69 8.60 8.72 -5.98
N ALA A 70 8.60 8.84 -4.66
CA ALA A 70 9.14 7.86 -3.73
C ALA A 70 8.04 7.44 -2.75
N ILE A 71 7.71 6.15 -2.74
CA ILE A 71 6.56 5.61 -2.02
C ILE A 71 7.05 4.56 -1.03
N ASN A 72 6.54 4.56 0.19
CA ASN A 72 6.74 3.47 1.14
C ASN A 72 5.44 3.11 1.86
N MET A 73 5.41 1.91 2.44
CA MET A 73 4.35 1.49 3.34
C MET A 73 4.78 1.73 4.80
N MET A 74 3.80 2.01 5.67
CA MET A 74 4.00 2.28 7.11
C MET A 74 2.69 2.07 7.89
N TYR A 75 2.68 2.19 9.21
CA TYR A 75 1.45 2.42 10.00
C TYR A 75 1.82 3.19 11.29
N ALA A 76 0.94 4.08 11.76
CA ALA A 76 1.31 5.12 12.72
C ALA A 76 1.70 4.55 14.09
N SER A 77 1.07 3.45 14.50
CA SER A 77 1.32 2.75 15.76
C SER A 77 2.54 1.82 15.76
N CYS A 78 3.35 1.81 14.69
CA CYS A 78 4.48 0.91 14.56
C CYS A 78 5.61 1.24 15.56
N ALA A 79 5.88 0.31 16.48
CA ALA A 79 7.02 0.38 17.42
C ALA A 79 8.33 -0.23 16.87
N GLY A 80 8.34 -0.63 15.59
CA GLY A 80 9.47 -1.30 14.94
C GLY A 80 10.31 -0.35 14.07
N ILE A 81 10.44 -0.70 12.79
CA ILE A 81 11.33 0.00 11.83
C ILE A 81 10.81 1.38 11.40
N CYS A 82 9.50 1.65 11.47
CA CYS A 82 8.89 2.84 10.87
C CYS A 82 9.43 4.16 11.43
N PRO A 83 9.58 4.38 12.75
CA PRO A 83 10.14 5.63 13.26
C PRO A 83 11.56 5.92 12.74
N THR A 84 12.40 4.89 12.66
CA THR A 84 13.77 5.00 12.12
C THR A 84 13.76 5.29 10.62
N ALA A 85 12.90 4.61 9.86
CA ALA A 85 12.73 4.87 8.43
C ALA A 85 12.22 6.29 8.17
N THR A 86 11.23 6.76 8.94
CA THR A 86 10.69 8.12 8.86
C THR A 86 11.76 9.16 9.15
N ALA A 87 12.57 8.98 10.20
CA ALA A 87 13.69 9.87 10.50
C ALA A 87 14.73 9.90 9.36
N ASN A 88 15.03 8.75 8.78
CA ASN A 88 15.94 8.64 7.64
C ASN A 88 15.40 9.36 6.38
N LEU A 89 14.11 9.18 6.09
CA LEU A 89 13.43 9.82 4.97
C LEU A 89 13.24 11.32 5.17
N ARG A 90 13.21 11.82 6.42
CA ARG A 90 13.30 13.26 6.69
C ARG A 90 14.64 13.86 6.28
N LEU A 91 15.75 13.13 6.45
CA LEU A 91 17.03 13.57 5.91
C LEU A 91 17.01 13.60 4.38
N VAL A 92 16.31 12.67 3.72
CA VAL A 92 16.08 12.72 2.27
C VAL A 92 15.26 13.94 1.87
N GLN A 93 14.19 14.26 2.61
CA GLN A 93 13.40 15.48 2.42
C GLN A 93 14.28 16.74 2.53
N GLN A 94 15.17 16.81 3.52
CA GLN A 94 16.13 17.92 3.65
C GLN A 94 17.08 18.01 2.46
N LEU A 95 17.59 16.88 1.98
CA LEU A 95 18.49 16.83 0.81
C LEU A 95 17.79 17.20 -0.51
N LEU A 96 16.50 16.88 -0.65
CA LEU A 96 15.69 17.28 -1.80
C LEU A 96 15.39 18.78 -1.78
N GLY A 97 15.23 19.37 -0.59
CA GLY A 97 14.95 20.79 -0.40
C GLY A 97 13.75 21.24 -1.23
N GLN A 98 13.91 22.31 -2.01
CA GLN A 98 12.85 22.89 -2.84
C GLN A 98 12.32 21.96 -3.95
N ARG A 99 12.98 20.83 -4.24
CA ARG A 99 12.48 19.86 -5.22
C ARG A 99 11.28 19.08 -4.67
N LEU A 100 11.20 18.90 -3.36
CA LEU A 100 10.11 18.14 -2.75
C LEU A 100 8.80 18.93 -2.87
N GLY A 101 7.76 18.28 -3.39
CA GLY A 101 6.47 18.91 -3.70
C GLY A 101 6.44 19.68 -5.02
N ARG A 102 7.56 19.76 -5.75
CA ARG A 102 7.66 20.42 -7.07
C ARG A 102 8.06 19.44 -8.16
N ASP A 103 9.27 18.89 -8.05
CA ASP A 103 9.86 17.98 -9.04
C ASP A 103 9.75 16.52 -8.56
N VAL A 104 9.84 16.32 -7.24
CA VAL A 104 9.79 15.01 -6.58
C VAL A 104 8.71 15.03 -5.52
N PHE A 105 7.98 13.93 -5.38
CA PHE A 105 6.92 13.79 -4.38
C PHE A 105 7.15 12.54 -3.53
N MET A 106 6.88 12.64 -2.24
CA MET A 106 7.01 11.51 -1.32
C MET A 106 5.65 11.09 -0.79
N TYR A 107 5.42 9.79 -0.70
CA TYR A 107 4.14 9.22 -0.27
C TYR A 107 4.35 8.07 0.72
N SER A 108 3.79 8.21 1.91
CA SER A 108 3.70 7.15 2.91
C SER A 108 2.27 6.62 2.95
N ILE A 109 2.07 5.34 2.65
CA ILE A 109 0.74 4.72 2.63
C ILE A 109 0.59 3.80 3.84
N THR A 110 -0.50 3.96 4.61
CA THR A 110 -0.75 3.11 5.78
C THR A 110 -1.06 1.66 5.39
N LEU A 111 -0.66 0.71 6.24
CA LEU A 111 -0.99 -0.72 6.21
C LEU A 111 -2.13 -1.07 7.17
N GLN A 112 -2.54 -0.13 8.01
CA GLN A 112 -3.64 -0.27 8.98
C GLN A 112 -4.69 0.81 8.75
N PRO A 113 -5.32 0.88 7.55
CA PRO A 113 -6.32 1.90 7.24
C PRO A 113 -7.55 1.88 8.17
N GLU A 114 -7.78 0.78 8.88
CA GLU A 114 -8.85 0.65 9.88
C GLU A 114 -8.55 1.46 11.15
N LEU A 115 -7.29 1.80 11.39
CA LEU A 115 -6.80 2.51 12.58
C LEU A 115 -6.23 3.89 12.23
N ASP A 116 -5.49 3.97 11.13
CA ASP A 116 -4.80 5.19 10.69
C ASP A 116 -5.77 6.08 9.88
N THR A 117 -6.63 6.80 10.60
CA THR A 117 -7.48 7.85 10.01
C THR A 117 -6.64 9.03 9.51
N PRO A 118 -7.18 9.94 8.67
CA PRO A 118 -6.49 11.18 8.32
C PRO A 118 -5.98 11.96 9.53
N GLN A 119 -6.74 11.98 10.63
CA GLN A 119 -6.37 12.64 11.88
C GLN A 119 -5.16 11.97 12.55
N ASN A 120 -5.15 10.63 12.64
CA ASN A 120 -3.99 9.91 13.21
C ASN A 120 -2.73 10.09 12.36
N LEU A 121 -2.88 10.11 11.03
CA LEU A 121 -1.76 10.40 10.13
C LEU A 121 -1.28 11.85 10.25
N ARG A 122 -2.17 12.80 10.53
CA ARG A 122 -1.80 14.20 10.80
C ARG A 122 -0.97 14.30 12.07
N GLU A 123 -1.40 13.65 13.15
CA GLU A 123 -0.65 13.58 14.40
C GLU A 123 0.74 12.95 14.18
N TYR A 124 0.83 11.89 13.36
CA TYR A 124 2.11 11.29 12.99
C TYR A 124 3.04 12.26 12.24
N VAL A 125 2.50 12.99 11.26
CA VAL A 125 3.23 14.03 10.51
C VAL A 125 3.77 15.12 11.43
N GLU A 126 2.96 15.58 12.37
CA GLU A 126 3.32 16.63 13.34
C GLU A 126 4.38 16.14 14.34
N LEU A 127 4.19 14.93 14.90
CA LEU A 127 5.13 14.29 15.82
C LEU A 127 6.52 14.13 15.21
N HIS A 128 6.59 13.80 13.93
CA HIS A 128 7.85 13.57 13.23
C HIS A 128 8.41 14.84 12.56
N HIS A 129 7.73 15.99 12.66
CA HIS A 129 8.11 17.26 12.03
C HIS A 129 8.28 17.15 10.50
N ILE A 130 7.35 16.47 9.85
CA ILE A 130 7.42 16.25 8.40
C ILE A 130 6.98 17.52 7.67
N GLU A 131 7.82 18.00 6.76
CA GLU A 131 7.58 19.23 6.00
C GLU A 131 6.71 18.99 4.75
N PRO A 132 6.15 20.04 4.12
CA PRO A 132 5.35 19.92 2.91
C PRO A 132 6.03 19.17 1.76
N GLY A 133 5.20 18.57 0.88
CA GLY A 133 5.64 17.78 -0.27
C GLY A 133 5.83 16.28 0.00
N TRP A 134 5.61 15.85 1.25
CA TRP A 134 5.45 14.45 1.64
C TRP A 134 4.05 14.20 2.20
N LEU A 135 3.23 13.41 1.50
CA LEU A 135 1.88 13.09 1.95
C LEU A 135 1.82 11.72 2.63
N PHE A 136 1.03 11.65 3.68
CA PHE A 136 0.61 10.42 4.35
C PHE A 136 -0.81 10.09 3.92
N LEU A 137 -1.05 8.83 3.55
CA LEU A 137 -2.24 8.40 2.82
C LEU A 137 -2.92 7.20 3.50
N THR A 138 -4.25 7.24 3.54
CA THR A 138 -5.14 6.16 3.97
C THR A 138 -6.31 5.98 2.99
N GLY A 139 -7.15 4.97 3.18
CA GLY A 139 -8.25 4.65 2.27
C GLY A 139 -9.02 3.40 2.72
N ALA A 140 -9.89 2.88 1.86
CA ALA A 140 -10.56 1.61 2.15
C ALA A 140 -9.53 0.46 2.25
N PRO A 141 -9.70 -0.53 3.14
CA PRO A 141 -8.77 -1.66 3.27
C PRO A 141 -8.45 -2.36 1.95
N ALA A 142 -9.47 -2.62 1.11
CA ALA A 142 -9.30 -3.23 -0.21
C ALA A 142 -8.47 -2.35 -1.18
N ASN A 143 -8.60 -1.03 -1.07
CA ASN A 143 -7.85 -0.06 -1.88
C ASN A 143 -6.36 -0.09 -1.51
N ILE A 144 -6.06 -0.09 -0.21
CA ILE A 144 -4.69 -0.19 0.29
C ILE A 144 -4.06 -1.51 -0.15
N GLU A 145 -4.79 -2.62 -0.04
CA GLU A 145 -4.27 -3.92 -0.41
C GLU A 145 -3.98 -4.03 -1.92
N GLN A 146 -4.89 -3.52 -2.76
CA GLN A 146 -4.66 -3.45 -4.20
C GLN A 146 -3.39 -2.65 -4.53
N LEU A 147 -3.18 -1.50 -3.87
CA LEU A 147 -1.99 -0.67 -4.07
C LEU A 147 -0.72 -1.36 -3.60
N ARG A 148 -0.75 -1.98 -2.41
CA ARG A 148 0.37 -2.71 -1.84
C ARG A 148 0.88 -3.77 -2.81
N TYR A 149 -0.01 -4.59 -3.39
CA TYR A 149 0.36 -5.57 -4.42
C TYR A 149 0.83 -4.92 -5.72
N SER A 150 0.12 -3.90 -6.21
CA SER A 150 0.45 -3.23 -7.49
C SER A 150 1.81 -2.51 -7.44
N LEU A 151 2.23 -2.07 -6.25
CA LEU A 151 3.53 -1.42 -6.02
C LEU A 151 4.65 -2.41 -5.68
N GLY A 152 4.34 -3.71 -5.55
CA GLY A 152 5.31 -4.76 -5.25
C GLY A 152 5.70 -4.87 -3.78
N PHE A 153 4.88 -4.34 -2.86
CA PHE A 153 5.11 -4.43 -1.42
C PHE A 153 4.51 -5.70 -0.82
N TYR A 154 4.81 -6.86 -1.39
CA TYR A 154 4.29 -8.15 -0.93
C TYR A 154 5.37 -9.23 -0.92
N ASP A 155 5.16 -10.22 -0.05
CA ASP A 155 5.95 -11.45 -0.06
C ASP A 155 5.20 -12.55 -0.84
N PRO A 156 5.89 -13.39 -1.63
CA PRO A 156 5.24 -14.53 -2.27
C PRO A 156 4.66 -15.56 -1.27
N ASP A 157 5.21 -15.67 -0.07
CA ASP A 157 4.72 -16.51 1.02
C ASP A 157 3.57 -15.81 1.78
N PRO A 158 2.33 -16.35 1.74
CA PRO A 158 1.18 -15.75 2.41
C PRO A 158 1.32 -15.61 3.93
N LEU A 159 2.12 -16.46 4.59
CA LEU A 159 2.32 -16.40 6.04
C LEU A 159 3.22 -15.21 6.41
N VAL A 160 4.21 -14.91 5.57
CA VAL A 160 5.07 -13.74 5.73
C VAL A 160 4.30 -12.48 5.35
N ASP A 161 3.60 -12.52 4.21
CA ASP A 161 2.86 -11.38 3.66
C ASP A 161 1.72 -10.92 4.58
N GLY A 162 0.98 -11.87 5.17
CA GLY A 162 -0.10 -11.58 6.10
C GLY A 162 0.37 -10.98 7.43
N ASN A 163 1.66 -11.07 7.76
CA ASN A 163 2.19 -10.48 8.98
C ASN A 163 2.47 -8.98 8.78
N LYS A 164 1.53 -8.14 9.23
CA LYS A 164 1.61 -6.66 9.24
C LYS A 164 2.90 -6.05 9.83
N ALA A 165 3.65 -6.80 10.63
CA ALA A 165 4.93 -6.38 11.18
C ALA A 165 6.15 -6.74 10.31
N SER A 166 6.02 -7.67 9.36
CA SER A 166 7.12 -8.18 8.51
C SER A 166 7.39 -7.32 7.26
N HIS A 167 6.97 -6.07 7.29
CA HIS A 167 6.77 -5.30 6.06
C HIS A 167 8.08 -4.81 5.49
N SER A 168 8.18 -4.91 4.17
CA SER A 168 9.37 -4.55 3.41
C SER A 168 9.73 -3.10 3.72
N GLY A 169 10.81 -2.91 4.47
CA GLY A 169 11.46 -1.62 4.70
C GLY A 169 12.09 -1.11 3.42
N MET A 170 11.27 -0.86 2.40
CA MET A 170 11.62 -0.56 1.03
C MET A 170 10.85 0.68 0.58
N LEU A 171 11.47 1.44 -0.32
CA LEU A 171 10.83 2.46 -1.12
C LEU A 171 10.68 1.97 -2.55
N ARG A 172 9.50 2.22 -3.12
CA ARG A 172 9.25 2.19 -4.55
C ARG A 172 9.53 3.58 -5.11
N VAL A 173 10.50 3.68 -6.00
CA VAL A 173 10.91 4.95 -6.62
C VAL A 173 10.58 4.90 -8.10
N GLY A 174 9.89 5.92 -8.60
CA GLY A 174 9.35 5.92 -9.96
C GLY A 174 9.41 7.26 -10.65
N ASN A 175 9.51 7.21 -11.96
CA ASN A 175 9.24 8.32 -12.87
C ASN A 175 8.20 7.83 -13.89
N ASP A 176 6.95 8.24 -13.70
CA ASP A 176 5.83 7.77 -14.53
C ASP A 176 5.94 8.27 -15.96
N ALA A 177 6.43 9.49 -16.19
CA ALA A 177 6.58 10.06 -17.54
C ALA A 177 7.46 9.20 -18.46
N TYR A 178 8.44 8.49 -17.88
CA TYR A 178 9.36 7.62 -18.62
C TYR A 178 9.18 6.13 -18.31
N GLN A 179 8.17 5.77 -17.52
CA GLN A 179 7.92 4.40 -17.05
C GLN A 179 9.19 3.75 -16.44
N ARG A 180 9.96 4.54 -15.68
CA ARG A 180 11.19 4.07 -15.02
C ARG A 180 10.92 3.88 -13.54
N TRP A 181 11.09 2.65 -13.08
CA TRP A 181 10.82 2.30 -11.69
C TRP A 181 11.94 1.44 -11.11
N THR A 182 12.23 1.67 -9.84
CA THR A 182 13.26 0.95 -9.08
C THR A 182 12.83 0.83 -7.61
N MET A 183 13.67 0.21 -6.79
CA MET A 183 13.47 0.05 -5.35
C MET A 183 14.75 0.43 -4.59
N ALA A 184 14.60 0.89 -3.35
CA ALA A 184 15.71 1.05 -2.41
C ALA A 184 15.28 0.66 -1.00
N PRO A 185 16.16 0.10 -0.15
CA PRO A 185 15.86 -0.06 1.27
C PRO A 185 15.60 1.28 1.94
N ALA A 186 14.57 1.36 2.78
CA ALA A 186 14.21 2.56 3.54
C ALA A 186 15.21 2.93 4.63
N LEU A 187 16.10 2.00 4.98
CA LEU A 187 17.24 2.23 5.87
C LEU A 187 18.58 2.40 5.11
N ALA A 188 18.56 2.42 3.77
CA ALA A 188 19.76 2.85 3.03
C ALA A 188 20.09 4.30 3.41
N THR A 189 21.36 4.70 3.26
CA THR A 189 21.76 6.06 3.64
C THR A 189 20.94 7.10 2.86
N PRO A 190 20.66 8.29 3.43
CA PRO A 190 19.88 9.32 2.74
C PRO A 190 20.44 9.68 1.36
N LYS A 191 21.78 9.68 1.22
CA LYS A 191 22.47 9.91 -0.06
C LYS A 191 22.23 8.80 -1.08
N GLN A 192 22.16 7.54 -0.66
CA GLN A 192 21.82 6.43 -1.56
C GLN A 192 20.37 6.52 -2.01
N ILE A 193 19.43 6.83 -1.12
CA ILE A 193 18.02 7.02 -1.50
C ILE A 193 17.90 8.20 -2.48
N LEU A 194 18.58 9.32 -2.22
CA LEU A 194 18.64 10.45 -3.14
C LEU A 194 19.23 10.07 -4.51
N ALA A 195 20.31 9.29 -4.54
CA ALA A 195 20.91 8.80 -5.77
C ALA A 195 19.93 7.92 -6.56
N THR A 196 19.17 7.05 -5.88
CA THR A 196 18.10 6.24 -6.49
C THR A 196 17.00 7.12 -7.11
N ILE A 197 16.56 8.17 -6.41
CA ILE A 197 15.59 9.14 -6.93
C ILE A 197 16.16 9.85 -8.17
N ASN A 198 17.41 10.31 -8.12
CA ASN A 198 18.05 10.98 -9.26
C ASN A 198 18.26 10.03 -10.44
N HIS A 199 18.44 8.73 -10.21
CA HIS A 199 18.64 7.75 -11.28
C HIS A 199 17.39 7.58 -12.17
N VAL A 200 16.19 7.75 -11.61
CA VAL A 200 14.95 7.74 -12.41
C VAL A 200 14.61 9.11 -13.01
N ASP A 201 15.26 10.18 -12.57
CA ASP A 201 15.05 11.56 -13.03
C ASP A 201 16.10 11.96 -14.08
N ARG A 202 15.71 11.92 -15.36
CA ARG A 202 16.58 12.28 -16.49
C ARG A 202 17.11 13.72 -16.46
N SER A 203 16.42 14.66 -15.78
CA SER A 203 16.94 16.02 -15.63
C SER A 203 18.23 16.09 -14.81
N ARG A 204 18.56 15.00 -14.10
CA ARG A 204 19.73 14.86 -13.22
C ARG A 204 20.71 13.78 -13.68
N VAL A 205 20.34 12.93 -14.64
CA VAL A 205 21.29 11.99 -15.22
C VAL A 205 22.29 12.81 -16.03
N HIS A 206 23.52 12.92 -15.51
CA HIS A 206 24.63 13.54 -16.20
C HIS A 206 24.75 12.94 -17.61
N SER A 207 24.38 13.70 -18.63
CA SER A 207 25.02 13.57 -19.94
C SER A 207 26.50 13.87 -19.72
N ALA A 208 27.35 12.90 -20.05
CA ALA A 208 28.79 13.08 -20.13
C ALA A 208 29.16 14.29 -21.01
#